data_AF-A0A7Y1VD05-F1
#
_entry.id   AF-A0A7Y1VD05-F1
#
_cell.length_a   1.000
_cell.length_b   1.000
_cell.length_c   1.000
_cell.angle_alpha   90.00
_cell.angle_beta   90.00
_cell.angle_gamma   90.00
#
_symmetry.space_group_name_H-M   'P 1'
#
loop_
_entity.id
_entity.type
_entity.pdbx_description
1 polymer ?
#
loop_
_entity_poly.entity_id
_entity_poly.type
_entity_poly.pdbx_seq_one_letter_code
_entity_poly.pdbx_strand_id
1 'polypeptide(L)' 'AGVAALIRSYYPKLSAAQVKQVIVNSGLPLKPSVVVGGDPSNVKPFSELSKSGKAVNAYNALVMASQIK' A
#
# COMPACT_ATOMS: atom_id res chain seq x y z
N ALA A 1 3.61 10.60 2.76
CA ALA A 1 4.66 11.14 1.87
C ALA A 1 5.92 10.27 1.77
N GLY A 2 6.27 9.37 2.70
CA GLY A 2 7.57 8.64 2.67
C GLY A 2 7.86 7.78 1.42
N VAL A 3 7.20 6.63 1.27
CA VAL A 3 7.46 5.69 0.15
C VAL A 3 7.24 6.35 -1.22
N ALA A 4 6.24 7.23 -1.33
CA ALA A 4 5.98 7.99 -2.55
C ALA A 4 7.15 8.92 -2.94
N ALA A 5 7.76 9.59 -1.95
CA ALA A 5 8.92 10.43 -2.18
C ALA A 5 10.13 9.61 -2.63
N LEU A 6 10.35 8.43 -2.04
CA LEU A 6 11.42 7.51 -2.47
C LEU A 6 11.21 7.09 -3.93
N ILE A 7 10.01 6.62 -4.30
CA ILE A 7 9.72 6.22 -5.69
C ILE A 7 9.99 7.38 -6.66
N ARG A 8 9.55 8.61 -6.35
CA ARG A 8 9.73 9.77 -7.23
C ARG A 8 11.17 10.29 -7.26
N SER A 9 11.95 10.07 -6.20
CA SER A 9 13.38 10.37 -6.18
C SER A 9 14.15 9.49 -7.16
N TYR A 10 13.81 8.19 -7.26
CA TYR A 10 14.46 7.26 -8.20
C TYR A 10 13.84 7.27 -9.60
N TYR A 11 12.54 7.54 -9.71
CA TYR A 11 11.78 7.47 -10.97
C TYR A 11 10.92 8.73 -11.16
N PRO A 12 11.54 9.90 -11.42
CA PRO A 12 10.83 11.19 -11.44
C PRO A 12 9.82 11.33 -12.59
N LYS A 13 9.93 10.50 -13.63
CA LYS A 13 9.03 10.49 -14.80
C LYS A 13 7.70 9.77 -14.55
N LEU A 14 7.58 9.01 -13.47
CA LEU A 14 6.33 8.32 -13.14
C LEU A 14 5.24 9.34 -12.78
N SER A 15 4.09 9.20 -13.45
CA SER A 15 2.90 9.99 -13.16
C SER A 15 2.36 9.68 -11.76
N ALA A 16 1.58 10.61 -11.21
CA ALA A 16 0.93 10.41 -9.91
C ALA A 16 0.05 9.13 -9.87
N ALA A 17 -0.60 8.80 -11.00
CA ALA A 17 -1.39 7.58 -11.13
C ALA A 17 -0.53 6.32 -11.04
N GLN A 18 0.63 6.30 -11.71
CA GLN A 18 1.59 5.19 -11.65
C GLN A 18 2.18 5.04 -10.25
N VAL A 19 2.57 6.14 -9.60
CA VAL A 19 3.08 6.10 -8.21
C VAL A 19 2.03 5.54 -7.25
N LYS A 20 0.77 5.95 -7.40
CA LYS A 20 -0.35 5.38 -6.62
C LYS A 20 -0.49 3.87 -6.84
N GLN A 21 -0.44 3.42 -8.10
CA GLN A 21 -0.56 2.01 -8.46
C GLN A 21 0.55 1.17 -7.79
N VAL A 22 1.79 1.66 -7.86
CA VAL A 22 2.95 1.01 -7.21
C VAL A 22 2.74 0.90 -5.71
N ILE A 23 2.30 1.96 -5.04
CA ILE A 23 2.10 1.95 -3.57
C ILE A 23 1.00 0.97 -3.15
N VAL A 24 -0.12 0.94 -3.88
CA VAL A 24 -1.25 0.05 -3.56
C VAL A 24 -0.89 -1.42 -3.79
N ASN A 25 -0.17 -1.71 -4.88
CA ASN A 25 0.11 -3.10 -5.28
C ASN A 25 1.34 -3.71 -4.62
N SER A 26 2.31 -2.89 -4.21
CA SER A 26 3.52 -3.35 -3.52
C SER A 26 3.26 -3.92 -2.13
N GLY A 27 2.07 -3.71 -1.57
CA GLY A 27 1.79 -4.06 -0.19
C GLY A 27 1.71 -5.57 0.09
N LEU A 28 2.04 -5.93 1.33
CA LEU A 28 1.92 -7.28 1.88
C LEU A 28 0.56 -7.46 2.58
N PRO A 29 -0.16 -8.57 2.34
CA PRO A 29 -1.50 -8.77 2.89
C PRO A 29 -1.44 -8.88 4.42
N LEU A 30 -2.35 -8.15 5.08
CA LEU A 30 -2.55 -8.23 6.52
C LEU A 30 -3.70 -9.20 6.80
N LYS A 31 -3.45 -10.20 7.65
CA LYS A 31 -4.43 -11.20 8.09
C LYS A 31 -5.13 -10.95 9.44
N PRO A 32 -4.82 -9.93 10.25
CA PRO A 32 -5.48 -9.79 11.54
C PRO A 32 -6.93 -9.34 11.36
N SER A 33 -7.79 -9.83 12.24
CA SER A 33 -9.12 -9.26 12.46
C SER A 33 -9.02 -8.10 13.46
N VAL A 34 -9.76 -7.02 13.22
CA VAL A 34 -9.69 -5.81 14.02
C VAL A 34 -11.08 -5.42 14.54
N VAL A 35 -11.10 -4.86 15.74
CA VAL A 35 -12.30 -4.31 16.39
C VAL A 35 -12.67 -3.00 15.68
N VAL A 36 -13.89 -2.92 15.16
CA VAL A 36 -14.37 -1.76 14.39
C VAL A 36 -15.04 -0.77 15.32
N GLY A 37 -14.59 0.49 15.30
CA GLY A 37 -15.26 1.58 16.03
C GLY A 37 -15.24 1.45 17.56
N GLY A 38 -14.41 0.57 18.11
CA GLY A 38 -14.31 0.35 19.56
C GLY A 38 -15.34 -0.62 20.14
N ASP A 39 -16.19 -1.24 19.30
CA ASP A 39 -17.16 -2.26 19.71
C ASP A 39 -16.53 -3.67 19.64
N PRO A 40 -16.24 -4.33 20.78
CA PRO A 40 -15.57 -5.63 20.82
C PRO A 40 -16.34 -6.76 20.14
N SER A 41 -17.66 -6.59 19.92
CA SER A 41 -18.49 -7.56 19.21
C SER A 41 -18.38 -7.43 17.69
N ASN A 42 -17.93 -6.27 17.19
CA ASN A 42 -17.80 -5.97 15.77
C ASN A 42 -16.35 -6.19 15.31
N VAL A 43 -15.98 -7.45 15.15
CA VAL A 43 -14.65 -7.85 14.67
C VAL A 43 -14.72 -8.19 13.19
N LYS A 44 -13.92 -7.49 12.37
CA LYS A 44 -13.87 -7.72 10.92
C LYS A 44 -12.43 -7.92 10.42
N PRO A 45 -12.22 -8.71 9.36
CA PRO A 45 -10.93 -8.80 8.69
C PRO A 45 -10.44 -7.41 8.24
N PHE A 46 -9.16 -7.09 8.47
CA PHE A 46 -8.58 -5.81 8.01
C PHE A 46 -8.73 -5.59 6.50
N SER A 47 -8.75 -6.68 5.72
CA SER A 47 -8.96 -6.65 4.27
C SER A 47 -10.32 -6.08 3.84
N GLU A 48 -11.35 -6.17 4.67
CA GLU A 48 -12.67 -5.59 4.37
C GLU A 48 -12.71 -4.07 4.65
N LEU A 49 -11.79 -3.57 5.46
CA LEU A 49 -11.76 -2.19 5.92
C LEU A 49 -10.76 -1.33 5.15
N SER A 50 -9.77 -1.95 4.51
CA SER A 50 -8.72 -1.27 3.76
C SER A 50 -8.87 -1.51 2.27
N LYS A 51 -8.72 -0.46 1.45
CA LYS A 51 -8.81 -0.55 -0.02
C LYS A 51 -7.88 -1.60 -0.63
N SER A 52 -6.73 -1.85 -0.02
CA SER A 52 -5.77 -2.86 -0.48
C SER A 52 -5.72 -4.09 0.41
N GLY A 53 -6.23 -4.00 1.66
CA GLY A 53 -6.02 -5.03 2.69
C GLY A 53 -4.53 -5.28 3.02
N LYS A 54 -3.63 -4.37 2.63
CA LYS A 54 -2.18 -4.59 2.63
C LYS A 54 -1.42 -3.46 3.31
N ALA A 55 -0.33 -3.80 3.99
CA ALA A 55 0.67 -2.86 4.45
C ALA A 55 1.66 -2.54 3.32
N VAL A 56 1.95 -1.26 3.08
CA VAL A 56 2.90 -0.84 2.04
C VAL A 56 4.29 -1.44 2.28
N ASN A 57 4.95 -1.92 1.21
CA ASN A 57 6.31 -2.43 1.26
C ASN A 57 7.22 -1.64 0.31
N ALA A 58 8.19 -0.92 0.86
CA ALA A 58 9.05 -0.01 0.08
C ALA A 58 9.94 -0.74 -0.93
N TYR A 59 10.46 -1.92 -0.58
CA TYR A 59 11.30 -2.72 -1.47
C TYR A 59 10.54 -3.18 -2.71
N ASN A 60 9.39 -3.81 -2.51
CA ASN A 60 8.51 -4.23 -3.61
C ASN A 60 8.04 -3.04 -4.45
N ALA A 61 7.81 -1.89 -3.82
CA ALA A 61 7.45 -0.66 -4.52
C ALA A 61 8.56 -0.22 -5.48
N LEU A 62 9.83 -0.23 -5.06
CA LEU A 62 10.94 0.14 -5.93
C LEU A 62 11.17 -0.87 -7.05
N VAL A 63 11.04 -2.17 -6.77
CA VAL A 63 11.11 -3.22 -7.80
C VAL A 63 10.00 -3.03 -8.84
N MET A 64 8.76 -2.82 -8.42
CA MET A 64 7.63 -2.61 -9.33
C MET A 64 7.76 -1.29 -10.10
N ALA A 65 8.18 -0.20 -9.46
CA ALA A 65 8.44 1.07 -10.13
C ALA A 65 9.53 0.93 -11.21
N SER A 66 10.54 0.09 -10.98
CA SER A 66 11.61 -0.18 -11.94
C SER A 66 11.16 -0.90 -13.22
N GLN A 67 10.00 -1.57 -13.18
CA GLN A 67 9.41 -2.28 -14.32
C GLN A 67 8.46 -1.40 -15.14
N ILE A 68 8.01 -0.27 -14.56
CA ILE A 68 7.08 0.69 -15.19
C ILE A 68 7.84 1.88 -15.79
N LYS A 69 9.09 2.09 -15.36
CA LYS A 69 9.94 3.27 -15.68
C LYS A 69 10.09 3.55 -17.17
#